data_AF-A0A132A959-F1
#
_entry.id   AF-A0A132A959-F1
#
_cell.length_a   1.000
_cell.length_b   1.000
_cell.length_c   1.000
_cell.angle_alpha   90.00
_cell.angle_beta   90.00
_cell.angle_gamma   90.00
#
_symmetry.space_group_name_H-M   'P 1'
#
loop_
_entity.id
_entity.type
_entity.pdbx_description
1 polymer ?
#
loop_
_entity_poly.entity_id
_entity_poly.type
_entity_poly.pdbx_seq_one_letter_code
_entity_poly.pdbx_strand_id
1 'polypeptide(L)'
;MATITTSTTTTTTTSKPIENVENQDEAISNEFIFRLLSVLNSTTNFNQQIDLNHSNKDGHSESKSTNFKSDQDDDDVDDDRNGSDKKIATNSSKQFDDPGMVPFQFKRVCYYLLKVGNLDVNQLELHICSHLIIGYARISMNGLAVPERPEEDAEQYRRSTLMKFQFPELKVLISIGDLGGSMFSIVTNNSITRERFILSIMELCMEFDFDGVDIDWEFPSINTPGSIKDRKNLIRLIKELRLKSNYLYSKYSKSDRFIISVAVGAPIKIAKSSYIIKDLGKFVDFVNLMSYDFHHFRTDRPFTGHHAPLYSRTSENLHINTLNVAFAASYWAKNGMPLQKIMVGVPTYARSYNLVVPIGQDQINIPAQGPGIGNGKLNYTEVCDFLDDPGTTKRYDIYSQVPYAYRDYDWISYENEMSVAIKAQWVVTIRMGGIVTFALNFDDAKGRCRYDGKRFPLQKTISNVLEFASIQSFRESYHYRQRHRKLSMKMKKNKFNN
;
A
#
# COMPACT_ATOMS: atom_id res chain seq x y z
N MET A 1 49.70 61.60 -31.12
CA MET A 1 48.85 60.45 -30.74
C MET A 1 47.44 60.82 -31.19
N ALA A 2 46.80 60.14 -32.16
CA ALA A 2 46.37 58.73 -32.14
C ALA A 2 45.36 58.52 -30.99
N THR A 3 44.02 58.40 -31.15
CA THR A 3 43.15 58.10 -32.33
C THR A 3 43.35 56.63 -32.81
N ILE A 4 42.34 55.79 -33.10
CA ILE A 4 41.00 55.96 -33.75
C ILE A 4 39.82 55.31 -32.96
N THR A 5 38.59 55.48 -33.47
CA THR A 5 37.25 55.06 -32.99
C THR A 5 36.88 53.57 -33.06
N THR A 6 35.80 53.17 -32.36
CA THR A 6 34.62 52.41 -32.90
C THR A 6 33.48 52.49 -31.84
N SER A 7 32.32 53.11 -32.04
CA SER A 7 31.21 52.93 -33.02
C SER A 7 30.06 52.06 -32.46
N THR A 8 28.91 52.68 -32.18
CA THR A 8 27.65 52.00 -31.83
C THR A 8 26.96 51.43 -33.08
N THR A 9 26.36 50.25 -32.95
CA THR A 9 25.54 49.64 -34.02
C THR A 9 24.21 49.18 -33.45
N THR A 10 23.11 49.78 -33.89
CA THR A 10 21.75 49.33 -33.61
C THR A 10 21.30 48.30 -34.64
N THR A 11 21.02 47.07 -34.21
CA THR A 11 20.40 46.03 -35.05
C THR A 11 19.01 45.67 -34.54
N THR A 12 17.99 46.22 -35.20
CA THR A 12 16.59 45.79 -35.05
C THR A 12 16.39 44.42 -35.71
N THR A 13 16.42 43.35 -34.93
CA THR A 13 15.92 42.02 -35.38
C THR A 13 14.48 41.83 -34.94
N THR A 14 13.60 41.59 -35.90
CA THR A 14 12.15 41.44 -35.72
C THR A 14 11.77 40.29 -34.78
N SER A 15 10.78 40.52 -33.94
CA SER A 15 10.13 39.47 -33.16
C SER A 15 9.51 38.39 -34.06
N LYS A 16 9.82 37.13 -33.78
CA LYS A 16 8.95 35.99 -34.09
C LYS A 16 8.29 35.53 -32.79
N PRO A 17 7.02 35.12 -32.79
CA PRO A 17 6.40 34.55 -31.60
C PRO A 17 7.06 33.20 -31.28
N ILE A 18 7.32 32.96 -29.99
CA ILE A 18 7.70 31.63 -29.49
C ILE A 18 6.39 30.91 -29.16
N GLU A 19 5.77 30.33 -30.19
CA GLU A 19 4.63 29.43 -30.00
C GLU A 19 5.12 28.03 -29.62
N ASN A 20 4.35 27.32 -28.78
CA ASN A 20 4.38 25.87 -28.60
C ASN A 20 5.70 25.23 -28.11
N VAL A 21 6.21 25.69 -26.96
CA VAL A 21 7.05 24.85 -26.08
C VAL A 21 6.19 24.03 -25.10
N GLU A 22 5.12 24.62 -24.55
CA GLU A 22 4.23 23.98 -23.55
C GLU A 22 3.62 22.64 -24.02
N ASN A 23 3.29 22.54 -25.31
CA ASN A 23 2.77 21.31 -25.92
C ASN A 23 3.82 20.18 -26.05
N GLN A 24 5.12 20.46 -25.90
CA GLN A 24 6.14 19.41 -25.97
C GLN A 24 6.29 18.67 -24.64
N ASP A 25 6.31 19.34 -23.49
CA ASP A 25 6.50 18.65 -22.20
C ASP A 25 5.28 17.81 -21.79
N GLU A 26 4.05 18.24 -22.11
CA GLU A 26 2.85 17.44 -21.85
C GLU A 26 2.73 16.25 -22.81
N ALA A 27 3.20 16.39 -24.06
CA ALA A 27 3.38 15.27 -24.98
C ALA A 27 4.48 14.31 -24.49
N ILE A 28 5.64 14.82 -24.04
CA ILE A 28 6.76 14.01 -23.52
C ILE A 28 6.33 13.26 -22.25
N SER A 29 5.55 13.86 -21.35
CA SER A 29 5.06 13.17 -20.14
C SER A 29 4.12 12.02 -20.48
N ASN A 30 3.10 12.27 -21.32
CA ASN A 30 2.16 11.23 -21.74
C ASN A 30 2.83 10.17 -22.62
N GLU A 31 3.70 10.56 -23.55
CA GLU A 31 4.43 9.63 -24.41
C GLU A 31 5.52 8.86 -23.64
N PHE A 32 6.12 9.42 -22.59
CA PHE A 32 6.97 8.67 -21.66
C PHE A 32 6.15 7.61 -20.93
N ILE A 33 4.95 7.92 -20.44
CA ILE A 33 4.05 6.92 -19.84
C ILE A 33 3.66 5.85 -20.88
N PHE A 34 3.26 6.22 -22.10
CA PHE A 34 2.93 5.25 -23.16
C PHE A 34 4.12 4.41 -23.63
N ARG A 35 5.33 4.99 -23.71
CA ARG A 35 6.58 4.26 -24.04
C ARG A 35 7.02 3.35 -22.90
N LEU A 36 6.88 3.78 -21.64
CA LEU A 36 7.16 2.94 -20.48
C LEU A 36 6.17 1.75 -20.43
N LEU A 37 4.89 2.00 -20.70
CA LEU A 37 3.88 0.94 -20.83
C LEU A 37 4.16 -0.01 -22.00
N SER A 38 4.62 0.47 -23.17
CA SER A 38 4.92 -0.41 -24.31
C SER A 38 6.19 -1.23 -24.09
N VAL A 39 7.26 -0.62 -23.56
CA VAL A 39 8.51 -1.30 -23.22
C VAL A 39 8.28 -2.35 -22.12
N LEU A 40 7.59 -2.01 -21.02
CA LEU A 40 7.38 -2.96 -19.93
C LEU A 40 6.51 -4.16 -20.33
N ASN A 41 5.49 -3.97 -21.19
CA ASN A 41 4.74 -5.09 -21.77
C ASN A 41 5.62 -6.04 -22.60
N SER A 42 6.62 -5.51 -23.32
CA SER A 42 7.59 -6.32 -24.08
C SER A 42 8.57 -7.12 -23.20
N THR A 43 8.89 -6.63 -22.00
CA THR A 43 9.82 -7.29 -21.06
C THR A 43 9.22 -8.46 -20.26
N THR A 44 8.00 -8.89 -20.57
CA THR A 44 7.32 -10.02 -19.89
C THR A 44 8.10 -11.33 -19.90
N ASN A 45 9.04 -11.52 -20.85
CA ASN A 45 9.93 -12.68 -20.92
C ASN A 45 11.03 -12.73 -19.83
N PHE A 46 11.39 -11.60 -19.19
CA PHE A 46 12.57 -11.56 -18.30
C PHE A 46 12.31 -12.20 -16.92
N ASN A 47 11.08 -12.10 -16.40
CA ASN A 47 10.74 -12.62 -15.07
C ASN A 47 10.76 -14.16 -14.99
N GLN A 48 10.59 -14.86 -16.12
CA GLN A 48 10.62 -16.33 -16.17
C GLN A 48 12.00 -16.92 -15.82
N GLN A 49 13.07 -16.14 -15.95
CA GLN A 49 14.44 -16.60 -15.73
C GLN A 49 14.88 -16.57 -14.25
N ILE A 50 14.10 -15.95 -13.36
CA ILE A 50 14.40 -15.86 -11.92
C ILE A 50 13.88 -17.11 -11.18
N ASP A 51 12.64 -17.54 -11.46
CA ASP A 51 12.03 -18.73 -10.81
C ASP A 51 12.78 -20.05 -11.17
N LEU A 52 13.35 -20.14 -12.37
CA LEU A 52 14.14 -21.29 -12.83
C LEU A 52 15.51 -21.43 -12.12
N ASN A 53 16.08 -20.33 -11.64
CA ASN A 53 17.38 -20.35 -10.96
C ASN A 53 17.27 -20.71 -9.47
N HIS A 54 16.07 -20.62 -8.88
CA HIS A 54 15.81 -21.01 -7.49
C HIS A 54 15.37 -22.47 -7.31
N SER A 55 15.05 -23.18 -8.40
CA SER A 55 14.50 -24.54 -8.38
C SER A 55 15.52 -25.66 -8.66
N ASN A 56 16.76 -25.31 -9.04
CA ASN A 56 17.83 -26.25 -9.41
C ASN A 56 18.96 -26.39 -8.35
N LYS A 57 18.66 -26.17 -7.07
CA LYS A 57 19.61 -26.38 -5.95
C LYS A 57 18.96 -27.02 -4.72
N ASP A 58 18.51 -28.26 -4.86
CA ASP A 58 18.43 -29.23 -3.75
C ASP A 58 18.48 -30.65 -4.35
N GLY A 59 19.57 -31.38 -4.08
CA GLY A 59 19.78 -32.71 -4.66
C GLY A 59 20.99 -33.44 -4.07
N HIS A 60 20.76 -34.69 -3.65
CA HIS A 60 21.72 -35.68 -3.13
C HIS A 60 22.40 -35.37 -1.78
N SER A 61 21.85 -35.98 -0.72
CA SER A 61 22.63 -36.95 0.08
C SER A 61 21.71 -38.08 0.56
N GLU A 62 22.25 -39.28 0.72
CA GLU A 62 21.48 -40.50 1.02
C GLU A 62 21.30 -40.76 2.53
N SER A 63 20.50 -41.79 2.83
CA SER A 63 20.04 -42.15 4.16
C SER A 63 21.12 -42.76 5.07
N LYS A 64 20.87 -42.66 6.38
CA LYS A 64 21.14 -43.75 7.33
C LYS A 64 20.19 -43.67 8.53
N SER A 65 19.81 -44.83 9.04
CA SER A 65 18.77 -45.01 10.05
C SER A 65 19.33 -45.32 11.43
N THR A 66 18.63 -44.89 12.48
CA THR A 66 18.57 -45.57 13.79
C THR A 66 17.19 -45.37 14.41
N ASN A 67 16.69 -46.41 15.09
CA ASN A 67 15.39 -46.39 15.76
C ASN A 67 15.44 -45.56 17.05
N PHE A 68 14.28 -45.10 17.53
CA PHE A 68 13.82 -45.44 18.89
C PHE A 68 12.29 -45.56 18.93
N LYS A 69 11.76 -46.00 20.07
CA LYS A 69 10.46 -46.69 20.17
C LYS A 69 9.23 -45.77 20.20
N SER A 70 8.11 -46.34 19.77
CA SER A 70 6.75 -45.98 20.16
C SER A 70 6.42 -46.47 21.57
N ASP A 71 5.54 -45.73 22.25
CA ASP A 71 4.61 -46.28 23.23
C ASP A 71 3.18 -46.06 22.69
N GLN A 72 2.26 -46.97 23.05
CA GLN A 72 0.84 -46.96 22.65
C GLN A 72 -0.04 -46.53 23.82
N ASP A 73 -1.26 -46.06 23.52
CA ASP A 73 -2.45 -46.16 24.37
C ASP A 73 -3.68 -46.14 23.40
N ASP A 74 -4.58 -47.13 23.51
CA ASP A 74 -5.67 -47.46 22.58
C ASP A 74 -6.92 -47.94 23.40
N ASP A 75 -8.19 -48.01 22.92
CA ASP A 75 -8.78 -47.75 21.59
C ASP A 75 -9.55 -46.39 21.53
N ASP A 76 -10.88 -46.17 21.44
CA ASP A 76 -12.14 -46.97 21.41
C ASP A 76 -13.17 -46.30 20.45
N VAL A 77 -13.57 -46.92 19.32
CA VAL A 77 -14.89 -46.73 18.63
C VAL A 77 -15.21 -47.98 17.77
N ASP A 78 -16.44 -48.50 17.88
CA ASP A 78 -16.92 -49.71 17.19
C ASP A 78 -17.01 -49.65 15.64
N ASP A 79 -16.86 -50.83 15.02
CA ASP A 79 -17.22 -51.11 13.62
C ASP A 79 -18.67 -51.61 13.56
N ASP A 80 -19.50 -51.05 12.67
CA ASP A 80 -20.71 -51.72 12.21
C ASP A 80 -21.01 -51.41 10.75
N ARG A 81 -21.45 -52.43 10.00
CA ARG A 81 -21.53 -52.42 8.54
C ARG A 81 -22.88 -52.94 8.07
N ASN A 82 -23.51 -52.22 7.15
CA ASN A 82 -24.26 -52.88 6.08
C ASN A 82 -24.42 -52.03 4.82
N GLY A 83 -24.72 -52.68 3.70
CA GLY A 83 -24.65 -52.10 2.36
C GLY A 83 -26.01 -51.84 1.69
N SER A 84 -25.93 -51.46 0.39
CA SER A 84 -27.04 -51.07 -0.51
C SER A 84 -27.84 -49.84 -0.04
N ASP A 85 -28.03 -48.81 -0.87
CA ASP A 85 -28.63 -48.96 -2.21
C ASP A 85 -28.17 -47.91 -3.23
N LYS A 86 -27.99 -48.30 -4.51
CA LYS A 86 -27.56 -47.38 -5.60
C LYS A 86 -28.75 -46.92 -6.44
N LYS A 87 -29.36 -45.77 -6.09
CA LYS A 87 -30.29 -45.08 -7.00
C LYS A 87 -29.55 -44.10 -7.92
N ILE A 88 -29.48 -44.44 -9.20
CA ILE A 88 -28.90 -43.60 -10.25
C ILE A 88 -29.88 -42.46 -10.57
N ALA A 89 -29.67 -41.30 -9.94
CA ALA A 89 -30.42 -40.08 -10.28
C ALA A 89 -29.83 -39.44 -11.55
N THR A 90 -30.58 -39.52 -12.66
CA THR A 90 -30.22 -38.89 -13.94
C THR A 90 -30.39 -37.37 -13.87
N ASN A 91 -29.42 -36.69 -13.27
CA ASN A 91 -29.47 -35.24 -13.09
C ASN A 91 -29.20 -34.52 -14.42
N SER A 92 -30.26 -33.97 -15.01
CA SER A 92 -30.21 -33.16 -16.22
C SER A 92 -29.47 -31.84 -16.00
N SER A 93 -28.84 -31.34 -17.08
CA SER A 93 -28.38 -29.95 -17.22
C SER A 93 -27.74 -29.31 -15.97
N LYS A 94 -26.52 -29.73 -15.61
CA LYS A 94 -25.60 -28.81 -14.93
C LYS A 94 -25.39 -27.60 -15.83
N GLN A 95 -25.98 -26.47 -15.46
CA GLN A 95 -25.72 -25.20 -16.11
C GLN A 95 -24.25 -24.84 -15.87
N PHE A 96 -23.51 -24.55 -16.95
CA PHE A 96 -22.18 -23.98 -16.83
C PHE A 96 -22.31 -22.51 -16.44
N ASP A 97 -22.42 -22.26 -15.13
CA ASP A 97 -22.27 -20.93 -14.54
C ASP A 97 -20.80 -20.52 -14.60
N ASP A 98 -20.38 -20.13 -15.79
CA ASP A 98 -19.14 -19.42 -16.08
C ASP A 98 -19.05 -18.18 -15.17
N PRO A 99 -18.09 -18.10 -14.22
CA PRO A 99 -17.92 -16.96 -13.32
C PRO A 99 -17.25 -15.80 -14.09
N GLY A 100 -17.98 -15.29 -15.08
CA GLY A 100 -17.46 -14.48 -16.17
C GLY A 100 -16.72 -13.23 -15.69
N MET A 101 -15.44 -13.16 -16.04
CA MET A 101 -14.40 -12.28 -15.49
C MET A 101 -14.93 -11.00 -14.82
N VAL A 102 -14.94 -10.98 -13.49
CA VAL A 102 -15.27 -9.78 -12.71
C VAL A 102 -14.20 -8.70 -12.98
N PRO A 103 -14.57 -7.44 -13.28
CA PRO A 103 -13.61 -6.36 -13.45
C PRO A 103 -12.71 -6.20 -12.22
N PHE A 104 -11.41 -6.00 -12.43
CA PHE A 104 -10.51 -5.66 -11.34
C PHE A 104 -10.52 -4.15 -11.09
N GLN A 105 -10.81 -3.75 -9.86
CA GLN A 105 -10.79 -2.35 -9.43
C GLN A 105 -9.71 -2.17 -8.36
N PHE A 106 -8.64 -1.48 -8.74
CA PHE A 106 -7.52 -1.19 -7.83
C PHE A 106 -7.92 -0.11 -6.83
N LYS A 107 -7.71 -0.38 -5.54
CA LYS A 107 -7.95 0.62 -4.49
C LYS A 107 -6.85 1.67 -4.49
N ARG A 108 -7.31 2.91 -4.34
CA ARG A 108 -6.52 4.10 -4.01
C ARG A 108 -6.86 4.42 -2.56
N VAL A 109 -6.01 4.02 -1.62
CA VAL A 109 -6.23 4.23 -0.19
C VAL A 109 -5.35 5.38 0.27
N CYS A 110 -5.92 6.34 1.00
CA CYS A 110 -5.26 7.59 1.34
C CYS A 110 -5.34 7.82 2.85
N TYR A 111 -4.21 7.86 3.56
CA TYR A 111 -4.21 8.39 4.93
C TYR A 111 -4.29 9.93 4.90
N TYR A 112 -5.15 10.49 5.75
CA TYR A 112 -5.24 11.92 6.04
C TYR A 112 -5.20 12.12 7.56
N LEU A 113 -4.22 12.90 8.02
CA LEU A 113 -3.86 13.05 9.43
C LEU A 113 -4.37 14.41 9.95
N LEU A 114 -5.28 14.41 10.92
CA LEU A 114 -5.95 15.64 11.42
C LEU A 114 -5.03 16.66 12.10
N LYS A 115 -3.76 16.33 12.31
CA LYS A 115 -2.79 17.09 13.10
C LYS A 115 -1.57 17.56 12.30
N VAL A 116 -1.56 17.40 10.98
CA VAL A 116 -0.35 17.49 10.15
C VAL A 116 -0.54 18.41 8.93
N GLY A 117 0.48 19.21 8.62
CA GLY A 117 0.60 19.93 7.33
C GLY A 117 -0.27 21.18 7.14
N ASN A 118 -1.15 21.50 8.10
CA ASN A 118 -2.15 22.57 7.98
C ASN A 118 -2.95 22.47 6.67
N LEU A 119 -3.59 21.30 6.51
CA LEU A 119 -4.39 20.89 5.37
C LEU A 119 -5.81 20.59 5.86
N ASP A 120 -6.79 21.43 5.49
CA ASP A 120 -8.20 21.19 5.85
C ASP A 120 -8.83 20.13 4.94
N VAL A 121 -9.79 19.37 5.47
CA VAL A 121 -10.50 18.31 4.73
C VAL A 121 -11.19 18.82 3.46
N ASN A 122 -11.68 20.07 3.44
CA ASN A 122 -12.29 20.69 2.26
C ASN A 122 -11.27 21.00 1.15
N GLN A 123 -9.96 20.92 1.43
CA GLN A 123 -8.90 21.12 0.44
C GLN A 123 -8.46 19.80 -0.23
N LEU A 124 -8.95 18.64 0.23
CA LEU A 124 -8.59 17.33 -0.32
C LEU A 124 -9.28 17.09 -1.68
N GLU A 125 -8.50 16.69 -2.69
CA GLU A 125 -9.02 16.38 -4.03
C GLU A 125 -9.52 14.94 -4.12
N LEU A 126 -10.54 14.60 -3.32
CA LEU A 126 -10.91 13.22 -2.97
C LEU A 126 -11.23 12.26 -4.12
N HIS A 127 -11.44 12.73 -5.35
CA HIS A 127 -11.52 11.87 -6.55
C HIS A 127 -10.26 11.00 -6.74
N ILE A 128 -9.09 11.47 -6.31
CA ILE A 128 -7.82 10.73 -6.37
C ILE A 128 -7.74 9.56 -5.35
N CYS A 129 -8.77 9.41 -4.52
CA CYS A 129 -8.90 8.41 -3.47
C CYS A 129 -10.19 7.61 -3.66
N SER A 130 -10.13 6.31 -3.37
CA SER A 130 -11.30 5.44 -3.27
C SER A 130 -11.67 5.15 -1.81
N HIS A 131 -10.67 5.17 -0.93
CA HIS A 131 -10.81 4.98 0.51
C HIS A 131 -9.98 6.08 1.19
N LEU A 132 -10.61 6.87 2.05
CA LEU A 132 -9.95 7.87 2.89
C LEU A 132 -9.88 7.31 4.32
N ILE A 133 -8.67 7.21 4.88
CA ILE A 133 -8.44 6.75 6.24
C ILE A 133 -8.05 7.96 7.09
N ILE A 134 -8.87 8.31 8.07
CA ILE A 134 -8.64 9.43 8.98
C ILE A 134 -7.73 8.98 10.12
N GLY A 135 -6.58 9.63 10.27
CA GLY A 135 -5.66 9.47 11.39
C GLY A 135 -5.84 10.62 12.40
N TYR A 136 -6.15 10.39 13.68
CA TYR A 136 -6.37 9.11 14.35
C TYR A 136 -7.42 9.25 15.47
N ALA A 137 -8.10 8.15 15.78
CA ALA A 137 -8.70 7.92 17.08
C ALA A 137 -7.72 7.14 17.98
N ARG A 138 -7.87 7.22 19.30
CA ARG A 138 -7.01 6.55 20.28
C ARG A 138 -7.76 5.58 21.17
N ILE A 139 -7.02 4.69 21.82
CA ILE A 139 -7.53 3.90 22.94
C ILE A 139 -7.38 4.73 24.22
N SER A 140 -8.50 4.97 24.91
CA SER A 140 -8.53 5.60 26.23
C SER A 140 -8.06 4.65 27.34
N MET A 141 -7.63 5.19 28.48
CA MET A 141 -7.25 4.40 29.67
C MET A 141 -8.38 3.46 30.15
N ASN A 142 -9.65 3.78 29.84
CA ASN A 142 -10.83 2.97 30.14
C ASN A 142 -11.10 1.84 29.10
N GLY A 143 -10.15 1.61 28.19
CA GLY A 143 -10.19 0.57 27.15
C GLY A 143 -11.16 0.84 25.99
N LEU A 144 -11.58 2.10 25.80
CA LEU A 144 -12.54 2.51 24.76
C LEU A 144 -11.83 3.24 23.62
N ALA A 145 -12.24 2.98 22.37
CA ALA A 145 -11.91 3.81 21.22
C ALA A 145 -12.60 5.18 21.35
N VAL A 146 -11.84 6.27 21.22
CA VAL A 146 -12.33 7.65 21.38
C VAL A 146 -11.59 8.60 20.40
N PRO A 147 -12.18 9.76 20.04
CA PRO A 147 -11.43 10.83 19.40
C PRO A 147 -10.21 11.22 20.25
N GLU A 148 -9.12 11.67 19.62
CA GLU A 148 -7.92 12.01 20.41
C GLU A 148 -8.19 13.25 21.28
N ARG A 149 -8.74 14.29 20.63
CA ARG A 149 -9.32 15.52 21.17
C ARG A 149 -10.85 15.47 20.98
N PRO A 150 -11.67 15.42 22.05
CA PRO A 150 -13.10 15.10 21.93
C PRO A 150 -13.95 16.04 21.07
N GLU A 151 -13.61 17.33 20.96
CA GLU A 151 -14.43 18.32 20.25
C GLU A 151 -13.86 18.60 18.85
N GLU A 152 -12.56 18.90 18.74
CA GLU A 152 -11.94 19.30 17.48
C GLU A 152 -11.81 18.16 16.48
N ASP A 153 -11.50 16.94 16.95
CA ASP A 153 -11.43 15.77 16.06
C ASP A 153 -12.84 15.31 15.66
N ALA A 154 -13.83 15.47 16.54
CA ALA A 154 -15.22 15.10 16.26
C ALA A 154 -15.86 15.95 15.13
N GLU A 155 -15.61 17.26 15.10
CA GLU A 155 -16.02 18.11 13.98
C GLU A 155 -15.32 17.69 12.68
N GLN A 156 -14.01 17.43 12.71
CA GLN A 156 -13.27 16.98 11.53
C GLN A 156 -13.70 15.57 11.06
N TYR A 157 -14.12 14.68 11.95
CA TYR A 157 -14.72 13.39 11.59
C TYR A 157 -16.03 13.60 10.82
N ARG A 158 -16.96 14.44 11.33
CA ARG A 158 -18.23 14.75 10.64
C ARG A 158 -17.97 15.39 9.28
N ARG A 159 -17.10 16.40 9.19
CA ARG A 159 -16.70 17.00 7.91
C ARG A 159 -16.16 15.96 6.92
N SER A 160 -15.31 15.04 7.40
CA SER A 160 -14.71 13.99 6.56
C SER A 160 -15.73 12.99 6.00
N THR A 161 -16.70 12.53 6.80
CA THR A 161 -17.71 11.58 6.34
C THR A 161 -18.83 12.25 5.53
N LEU A 162 -19.10 13.55 5.74
CA LEU A 162 -19.97 14.35 4.87
C LEU A 162 -19.44 14.46 3.42
N MET A 163 -18.13 14.33 3.18
CA MET A 163 -17.58 14.34 1.82
C MET A 163 -18.14 13.22 0.92
N LYS A 164 -18.70 12.15 1.49
CA LYS A 164 -19.40 11.08 0.75
C LYS A 164 -20.62 11.59 -0.02
N PHE A 165 -21.24 12.72 0.39
CA PHE A 165 -22.31 13.35 -0.39
C PHE A 165 -21.82 13.97 -1.70
N GLN A 166 -20.56 14.43 -1.75
CA GLN A 166 -19.93 14.95 -2.97
C GLN A 166 -19.27 13.83 -3.80
N PHE A 167 -18.80 12.77 -3.13
CA PHE A 167 -18.11 11.63 -3.75
C PHE A 167 -18.75 10.29 -3.30
N PRO A 168 -19.90 9.87 -3.87
CA PRO A 168 -20.67 8.71 -3.37
C PRO A 168 -19.95 7.36 -3.37
N GLU A 169 -18.93 7.19 -4.22
CA GLU A 169 -18.09 5.98 -4.28
C GLU A 169 -16.97 5.99 -3.22
N LEU A 170 -16.68 7.12 -2.59
CA LEU A 170 -15.66 7.24 -1.55
C LEU A 170 -16.11 6.49 -0.29
N LYS A 171 -15.21 5.70 0.29
CA LYS A 171 -15.39 5.10 1.62
C LYS A 171 -14.47 5.80 2.61
N VAL A 172 -15.01 6.20 3.76
CA VAL A 172 -14.28 6.94 4.79
C VAL A 172 -14.19 6.07 6.05
N LEU A 173 -12.96 5.80 6.49
CA LEU A 173 -12.64 4.95 7.63
C LEU A 173 -11.95 5.78 8.71
N ILE A 174 -12.14 5.42 9.98
CA ILE A 174 -11.34 5.92 11.10
C ILE A 174 -10.20 4.94 11.40
N SER A 175 -8.96 5.42 11.48
CA SER A 175 -7.85 4.62 12.01
C SER A 175 -7.71 4.79 13.51
N ILE A 176 -7.50 3.68 14.21
CA ILE A 176 -7.27 3.63 15.65
C ILE A 176 -5.83 3.19 15.89
N GLY A 177 -5.07 4.04 16.57
CA GLY A 177 -3.71 3.74 17.00
C GLY A 177 -3.53 3.89 18.52
N ASP A 178 -2.41 3.42 19.05
CA ASP A 178 -1.93 3.74 20.40
C ASP A 178 -0.48 4.30 20.45
N LEU A 179 0.02 4.77 19.29
CA LEU A 179 1.33 5.42 19.11
C LEU A 179 2.52 4.59 19.63
N GLY A 180 2.45 3.27 19.47
CA GLY A 180 3.48 2.35 19.97
C GLY A 180 3.37 2.02 21.46
N GLY A 181 2.21 2.33 22.06
CA GLY A 181 1.89 2.00 23.44
C GLY A 181 1.57 0.52 23.66
N SER A 182 0.89 0.24 24.76
CA SER A 182 0.46 -1.11 25.17
C SER A 182 -1.04 -1.24 25.33
N MET A 183 -1.82 -0.24 24.91
CA MET A 183 -3.26 -0.24 25.10
C MET A 183 -3.92 -1.33 24.25
N PHE A 184 -3.44 -1.60 23.04
CA PHE A 184 -3.92 -2.73 22.24
C PHE A 184 -3.63 -4.09 22.92
N SER A 185 -2.45 -4.26 23.50
CA SER A 185 -2.07 -5.45 24.29
C SER A 185 -3.05 -5.63 25.46
N ILE A 186 -3.29 -4.57 26.24
CA ILE A 186 -4.20 -4.56 27.38
C ILE A 186 -5.65 -4.90 26.97
N VAL A 187 -6.25 -4.17 26.02
CA VAL A 187 -7.68 -4.35 25.70
C VAL A 187 -7.97 -5.68 25.01
N THR A 188 -7.04 -6.23 24.22
CA THR A 188 -7.29 -7.47 23.47
C THR A 188 -7.07 -8.75 24.28
N ASN A 189 -6.36 -8.69 25.42
CA ASN A 189 -5.93 -9.86 26.19
C ASN A 189 -7.06 -10.63 26.90
N ASN A 190 -8.17 -9.98 27.27
CA ASN A 190 -9.36 -10.61 27.85
C ASN A 190 -10.56 -10.47 26.88
N SER A 191 -11.51 -11.42 26.89
CA SER A 191 -12.74 -11.32 26.08
C SER A 191 -13.63 -10.15 26.49
N ILE A 192 -13.77 -9.86 27.79
CA ILE A 192 -14.63 -8.79 28.30
C ILE A 192 -14.09 -7.41 27.88
N THR A 193 -12.78 -7.19 28.02
CA THR A 193 -12.14 -5.94 27.59
C THR A 193 -12.17 -5.79 26.07
N ARG A 194 -12.00 -6.90 25.33
CA ARG A 194 -11.99 -6.89 23.87
C ARG A 194 -13.38 -6.66 23.29
N GLU A 195 -14.43 -7.23 23.88
CA GLU A 195 -15.82 -6.92 23.50
C GLU A 195 -16.18 -5.47 23.82
N ARG A 196 -15.83 -4.96 25.01
CA ARG A 196 -16.00 -3.55 25.38
C ARG A 196 -15.31 -2.61 24.40
N PHE A 197 -14.07 -2.93 23.99
CA PHE A 197 -13.34 -2.17 22.98
C PHE A 197 -14.05 -2.25 21.61
N ILE A 198 -14.40 -3.45 21.13
CA ILE A 198 -15.15 -3.65 19.87
C ILE A 198 -16.46 -2.87 19.85
N LEU A 199 -17.21 -2.82 20.95
CA LEU A 199 -18.44 -2.03 21.04
C LEU A 199 -18.14 -0.53 20.88
N SER A 200 -17.13 0.00 21.57
CA SER A 200 -16.74 1.42 21.40
C SER A 200 -16.23 1.75 19.99
N ILE A 201 -15.61 0.80 19.28
CA ILE A 201 -15.26 0.97 17.85
C ILE A 201 -16.53 1.12 17.01
N MET A 202 -17.53 0.26 17.22
CA MET A 202 -18.79 0.32 16.48
C MET A 202 -19.59 1.58 16.81
N GLU A 203 -19.62 2.01 18.08
CA GLU A 203 -20.24 3.25 18.56
C GLU A 203 -19.59 4.47 17.89
N LEU A 204 -18.25 4.56 17.93
CA LEU A 204 -17.48 5.62 17.25
C LEU A 204 -17.75 5.66 15.74
N CYS A 205 -17.81 4.49 15.08
CA CYS A 205 -18.09 4.44 13.64
C CYS A 205 -19.53 4.84 13.31
N MET A 206 -20.49 4.58 14.19
CA MET A 206 -21.90 4.92 13.97
C MET A 206 -22.21 6.39 14.24
N GLU A 207 -21.66 6.97 15.31
CA GLU A 207 -21.83 8.40 15.67
C GLU A 207 -21.34 9.34 14.55
N PHE A 208 -20.26 8.96 13.87
CA PHE A 208 -19.63 9.78 12.83
C PHE A 208 -19.91 9.29 11.39
N ASP A 209 -20.73 8.25 11.20
CA ASP A 209 -20.99 7.56 9.91
C ASP A 209 -19.71 7.18 9.13
N PHE A 210 -18.74 6.58 9.81
CA PHE A 210 -17.61 5.91 9.16
C PHE A 210 -18.06 4.57 8.55
N ASP A 211 -17.65 4.32 7.30
CA ASP A 211 -17.98 3.07 6.57
C ASP A 211 -17.15 1.88 7.07
N GLY A 212 -16.13 2.14 7.90
CA GLY A 212 -15.21 1.13 8.40
C GLY A 212 -14.20 1.66 9.41
N VAL A 213 -13.36 0.75 9.88
CA VAL A 213 -12.25 1.02 10.81
C VAL A 213 -10.95 0.44 10.26
N ASP A 214 -9.86 1.18 10.46
CA ASP A 214 -8.50 0.72 10.28
C ASP A 214 -7.85 0.50 11.66
N ILE A 215 -7.17 -0.64 11.85
CA ILE A 215 -6.49 -0.96 13.10
C ILE A 215 -4.98 -0.78 12.90
N ASP A 216 -4.41 0.25 13.52
CA ASP A 216 -3.00 0.63 13.42
C ASP A 216 -2.27 0.28 14.73
N TRP A 217 -2.07 -1.03 14.94
CA TRP A 217 -1.27 -1.54 16.06
C TRP A 217 0.18 -1.74 15.59
N GLU A 218 1.04 -0.77 15.90
CA GLU A 218 2.50 -0.90 15.80
C GLU A 218 3.12 -1.33 17.15
N PHE A 219 3.69 -2.52 17.33
CA PHE A 219 3.40 -3.77 16.61
C PHE A 219 3.11 -4.88 17.64
N PRO A 220 2.13 -5.78 17.38
CA PRO A 220 1.82 -6.92 18.25
C PRO A 220 3.07 -7.72 18.62
N SER A 221 3.24 -8.05 19.91
CA SER A 221 4.39 -8.79 20.45
C SER A 221 5.76 -8.09 20.37
N ILE A 222 5.85 -6.79 20.01
CA ILE A 222 7.13 -6.08 19.85
C ILE A 222 7.26 -4.88 20.81
N ASN A 223 6.27 -3.99 20.87
CA ASN A 223 6.34 -2.80 21.72
C ASN A 223 5.87 -3.10 23.15
N THR A 224 6.55 -2.51 24.14
CA THR A 224 6.52 -2.97 25.55
C THR A 224 5.41 -2.34 26.39
N PRO A 225 4.68 -3.10 27.25
CA PRO A 225 4.65 -4.56 27.38
C PRO A 225 3.88 -5.28 26.25
N GLY A 226 4.64 -5.90 25.34
CA GLY A 226 4.14 -6.75 24.28
C GLY A 226 4.10 -8.21 24.74
N SER A 227 3.01 -8.91 24.44
CA SER A 227 2.86 -10.32 24.77
C SER A 227 3.06 -11.19 23.53
N ILE A 228 3.69 -12.35 23.68
CA ILE A 228 3.68 -13.40 22.65
C ILE A 228 2.24 -13.89 22.33
N LYS A 229 1.26 -13.53 23.15
CA LYS A 229 -0.17 -13.75 22.92
C LYS A 229 -0.78 -12.74 21.93
N ASP A 230 -0.19 -11.57 21.72
CA ASP A 230 -0.75 -10.46 20.93
C ASP A 230 -1.06 -10.87 19.50
N ARG A 231 -0.13 -11.58 18.87
CA ARG A 231 -0.32 -12.19 17.54
C ARG A 231 -1.57 -13.07 17.43
N LYS A 232 -2.02 -13.70 18.52
CA LYS A 232 -3.30 -14.45 18.59
C LYS A 232 -4.47 -13.56 19.01
N ASN A 233 -4.23 -12.57 19.87
CA ASN A 233 -5.26 -11.63 20.36
C ASN A 233 -5.74 -10.67 19.26
N LEU A 234 -4.87 -10.23 18.35
CA LEU A 234 -5.25 -9.49 17.14
C LEU A 234 -6.21 -10.29 16.26
N ILE A 235 -5.95 -11.59 16.04
CA ILE A 235 -6.86 -12.45 15.26
C ILE A 235 -8.23 -12.58 15.94
N ARG A 236 -8.27 -12.65 17.29
CA ARG A 236 -9.53 -12.61 18.05
C ARG A 236 -10.25 -11.28 17.88
N LEU A 237 -9.53 -10.16 18.00
CA LEU A 237 -10.07 -8.80 17.80
C LEU A 237 -10.73 -8.68 16.43
N ILE A 238 -10.00 -8.94 15.35
CA ILE A 238 -10.52 -8.77 13.98
C ILE A 238 -11.65 -9.77 13.67
N LYS A 239 -11.59 -11.02 14.18
CA LYS A 239 -12.68 -11.98 14.04
C LYS A 239 -13.96 -11.52 14.76
N GLU A 240 -13.84 -11.10 16.01
CA GLU A 240 -14.99 -10.71 16.84
C GLU A 240 -15.57 -9.37 16.39
N LEU A 241 -14.73 -8.43 15.98
CA LEU A 241 -15.12 -7.18 15.32
C LEU A 241 -15.90 -7.46 14.03
N ARG A 242 -15.43 -8.38 13.17
CA ARG A 242 -16.15 -8.81 11.95
C ARG A 242 -17.53 -9.41 12.28
N LEU A 243 -17.63 -10.22 13.33
CA LEU A 243 -18.89 -10.83 13.73
C LEU A 243 -19.87 -9.79 14.30
N LYS A 244 -19.39 -8.90 15.18
CA LYS A 244 -20.19 -7.81 15.77
C LYS A 244 -20.65 -6.82 14.70
N SER A 245 -19.75 -6.39 13.81
CA SER A 245 -20.07 -5.44 12.74
C SER A 245 -21.11 -6.02 11.77
N ASN A 246 -20.95 -7.26 11.33
CA ASN A 246 -21.93 -7.94 10.47
C ASN A 246 -23.31 -8.04 11.13
N TYR A 247 -23.36 -8.39 12.43
CA TYR A 247 -24.62 -8.45 13.19
C TYR A 247 -25.29 -7.07 13.28
N LEU A 248 -24.55 -6.04 13.66
CA LEU A 248 -25.09 -4.68 13.83
C LEU A 248 -25.54 -4.07 12.50
N TYR A 249 -24.75 -4.21 11.44
CA TYR A 249 -25.11 -3.68 10.11
C TYR A 249 -26.36 -4.37 9.55
N SER A 250 -26.51 -5.68 9.75
CA SER A 250 -27.74 -6.42 9.43
C SER A 250 -28.94 -5.93 10.27
N LYS A 251 -28.76 -5.76 11.59
CA LYS A 251 -29.80 -5.25 12.51
C LYS A 251 -30.30 -3.84 12.14
N TYR A 252 -29.42 -2.98 11.62
CA TYR A 252 -29.75 -1.61 11.21
C TYR A 252 -29.98 -1.46 9.69
N SER A 253 -30.13 -2.56 8.96
CA SER A 253 -30.42 -2.58 7.51
C SER A 253 -29.47 -1.74 6.63
N LYS A 254 -28.19 -1.59 7.03
CA LYS A 254 -27.16 -0.95 6.20
C LYS A 254 -26.88 -1.85 4.98
N SER A 255 -26.94 -1.29 3.78
CA SER A 255 -26.69 -2.00 2.50
C SER A 255 -25.26 -2.49 2.35
N ASP A 256 -24.32 -1.64 2.77
CA ASP A 256 -22.90 -1.84 2.58
C ASP A 256 -22.33 -2.70 3.72
N ARG A 257 -21.22 -3.37 3.45
CA ARG A 257 -20.50 -4.14 4.46
C ARG A 257 -19.49 -3.24 5.16
N PHE A 258 -19.58 -3.12 6.49
CA PHE A 258 -18.58 -2.45 7.33
C PHE A 258 -17.16 -2.89 6.98
N ILE A 259 -16.31 -1.94 6.62
CA ILE A 259 -14.95 -2.21 6.16
C ILE A 259 -14.03 -2.40 7.37
N ILE A 260 -13.17 -3.42 7.34
CA ILE A 260 -12.10 -3.59 8.32
C ILE A 260 -10.77 -3.69 7.57
N SER A 261 -9.92 -2.69 7.75
CA SER A 261 -8.50 -2.75 7.38
C SER A 261 -7.60 -2.80 8.61
N VAL A 262 -6.33 -3.12 8.39
CA VAL A 262 -5.29 -3.20 9.43
C VAL A 262 -4.00 -2.68 8.80
N ALA A 263 -3.33 -1.73 9.45
CA ALA A 263 -1.98 -1.32 9.08
C ALA A 263 -0.97 -2.40 9.55
N VAL A 264 -0.08 -2.82 8.67
CA VAL A 264 0.78 -3.99 8.93
C VAL A 264 2.23 -3.79 8.53
N GLY A 265 3.14 -4.16 9.44
CA GLY A 265 4.58 -4.04 9.24
C GLY A 265 5.10 -4.90 8.08
N ALA A 266 5.79 -4.26 7.14
CA ALA A 266 6.39 -4.91 5.97
C ALA A 266 7.68 -5.72 6.26
N PRO A 267 8.62 -5.29 7.13
CA PRO A 267 9.83 -6.05 7.40
C PRO A 267 9.54 -7.45 7.97
N ILE A 268 10.17 -8.50 7.41
CA ILE A 268 9.86 -9.91 7.76
C ILE A 268 9.92 -10.18 9.28
N LYS A 269 10.88 -9.57 9.99
CA LYS A 269 11.03 -9.75 11.45
C LYS A 269 9.79 -9.29 12.22
N ILE A 270 9.14 -8.23 11.77
CA ILE A 270 7.86 -7.76 12.31
C ILE A 270 6.75 -8.71 11.87
N ALA A 271 6.67 -8.98 10.55
CA ALA A 271 5.61 -9.80 9.99
C ALA A 271 5.49 -11.21 10.61
N LYS A 272 6.63 -11.86 10.90
CA LYS A 272 6.72 -13.17 11.57
C LYS A 272 6.28 -13.12 13.04
N SER A 273 6.63 -12.07 13.77
CA SER A 273 6.38 -11.93 15.21
C SER A 273 4.94 -11.48 15.51
N SER A 274 4.34 -10.69 14.62
CA SER A 274 3.11 -9.94 14.92
C SER A 274 1.83 -10.53 14.31
N TYR A 275 1.86 -11.23 13.16
CA TYR A 275 0.63 -11.56 12.42
C TYR A 275 0.47 -13.03 12.05
N ILE A 276 -0.72 -13.61 12.26
CA ILE A 276 -1.10 -14.91 11.65
C ILE A 276 -1.74 -14.61 10.31
N ILE A 277 -0.90 -14.35 9.30
CA ILE A 277 -1.28 -13.72 8.03
C ILE A 277 -2.47 -14.43 7.34
N LYS A 278 -2.42 -15.77 7.22
CA LYS A 278 -3.50 -16.62 6.68
C LYS A 278 -4.83 -16.53 7.43
N ASP A 279 -4.82 -16.27 8.74
CA ASP A 279 -6.05 -16.10 9.53
C ASP A 279 -6.55 -14.66 9.49
N LEU A 280 -5.66 -13.68 9.47
CA LEU A 280 -6.01 -12.26 9.34
C LEU A 280 -6.77 -12.01 8.02
N GLY A 281 -6.27 -12.58 6.91
CA GLY A 281 -6.87 -12.48 5.58
C GLY A 281 -8.29 -13.04 5.45
N LYS A 282 -8.78 -13.83 6.42
CA LYS A 282 -10.16 -14.32 6.47
C LYS A 282 -11.16 -13.25 6.92
N PHE A 283 -10.74 -12.31 7.76
CA PHE A 283 -11.64 -11.41 8.50
C PHE A 283 -11.51 -9.93 8.10
N VAL A 284 -10.32 -9.47 7.72
CA VAL A 284 -10.13 -8.15 7.10
C VAL A 284 -10.72 -8.11 5.68
N ASP A 285 -11.05 -6.92 5.19
CA ASP A 285 -11.32 -6.72 3.76
C ASP A 285 -10.03 -6.44 2.98
N PHE A 286 -9.07 -5.73 3.60
CA PHE A 286 -7.69 -5.57 3.11
C PHE A 286 -6.70 -5.27 4.26
N VAL A 287 -5.40 -5.29 3.96
CA VAL A 287 -4.32 -4.80 4.85
C VAL A 287 -3.55 -3.68 4.17
N ASN A 288 -3.17 -2.68 4.95
CA ASN A 288 -2.35 -1.54 4.55
C ASN A 288 -0.89 -1.90 4.86
N LEU A 289 -0.17 -2.44 3.88
CA LEU A 289 1.20 -2.92 4.05
C LEU A 289 2.15 -1.73 4.10
N MET A 290 2.74 -1.46 5.28
CA MET A 290 3.63 -0.33 5.51
C MET A 290 5.02 -0.60 4.95
N SER A 291 5.13 -0.63 3.62
CA SER A 291 6.34 -0.91 2.84
C SER A 291 7.20 0.34 2.63
N TYR A 292 7.45 1.03 3.75
CA TYR A 292 8.30 2.21 3.87
C TYR A 292 9.04 2.16 5.22
N ASP A 293 9.97 3.09 5.44
CA ASP A 293 10.90 3.12 6.58
C ASP A 293 11.71 1.83 6.81
N PHE A 294 11.93 1.07 5.74
CA PHE A 294 12.84 -0.06 5.68
C PHE A 294 14.29 0.33 6.04
N HIS A 295 14.70 1.55 5.69
CA HIS A 295 15.97 2.18 6.04
C HIS A 295 15.68 3.61 6.52
N HIS A 296 16.19 3.98 7.68
CA HIS A 296 16.27 5.35 8.19
C HIS A 296 17.50 5.44 9.12
N PHE A 297 17.90 6.64 9.55
CA PHE A 297 18.99 6.75 10.51
C PHE A 297 18.64 6.04 11.82
N ARG A 298 19.56 5.19 12.29
CA ARG A 298 19.53 4.48 13.58
C ARG A 298 20.95 4.36 14.10
N THR A 299 21.14 4.39 15.43
CA THR A 299 22.47 4.21 16.04
C THR A 299 23.04 2.79 15.88
N ASP A 300 22.19 1.78 15.74
CA ASP A 300 22.57 0.39 15.42
C ASP A 300 22.74 0.12 13.91
N ARG A 301 22.36 1.07 13.06
CA ARG A 301 22.56 1.04 11.60
C ARG A 301 22.80 2.45 11.03
N PRO A 302 23.95 3.08 11.33
CA PRO A 302 24.24 4.48 10.99
C PRO A 302 24.71 4.62 9.53
N PHE A 303 23.89 4.16 8.57
CA PHE A 303 24.24 4.11 7.15
C PHE A 303 23.05 4.53 6.27
N THR A 304 23.32 5.28 5.19
CA THR A 304 22.29 5.68 4.21
C THR A 304 21.62 4.48 3.55
N GLY A 305 20.37 4.66 3.13
CA GLY A 305 19.68 3.66 2.34
C GLY A 305 18.28 4.14 1.95
N HIS A 306 17.70 3.43 0.99
CA HIS A 306 16.36 3.77 0.53
C HIS A 306 15.31 3.35 1.57
N HIS A 307 14.41 4.25 1.93
CA HIS A 307 13.39 3.93 2.94
C HIS A 307 12.21 3.13 2.39
N ALA A 308 11.95 3.19 1.08
CA ALA A 308 10.88 2.45 0.41
C ALA A 308 11.29 1.83 -0.96
N PRO A 309 12.45 1.16 -1.09
CA PRO A 309 12.91 0.61 -2.37
C PRO A 309 11.92 -0.45 -2.89
N LEU A 310 11.66 -0.45 -4.20
CA LEU A 310 10.81 -1.47 -4.81
C LEU A 310 11.50 -2.84 -4.78
N TYR A 311 12.79 -2.88 -5.13
CA TYR A 311 13.65 -4.06 -5.11
C TYR A 311 14.96 -3.80 -4.35
N SER A 312 15.58 -4.87 -3.84
CA SER A 312 16.94 -4.82 -3.29
C SER A 312 18.01 -4.73 -4.38
N ARG A 313 19.15 -4.10 -4.08
CA ARG A 313 20.35 -4.20 -4.92
C ARG A 313 21.04 -5.56 -4.77
N THR A 314 21.82 -5.96 -5.77
CA THR A 314 22.69 -7.15 -5.74
C THR A 314 23.81 -7.07 -4.70
N SER A 315 24.16 -5.88 -4.23
CA SER A 315 25.09 -5.64 -3.12
C SER A 315 24.47 -5.90 -1.74
N GLU A 316 23.15 -5.95 -1.63
CA GLU A 316 22.45 -6.15 -0.36
C GLU A 316 22.34 -7.63 -0.03
N ASN A 317 22.74 -7.98 1.19
CA ASN A 317 22.93 -9.37 1.62
C ASN A 317 22.14 -9.69 2.90
N LEU A 318 21.92 -10.99 3.13
CA LEU A 318 21.23 -11.52 4.30
C LEU A 318 19.88 -10.82 4.55
N HIS A 319 19.64 -10.29 5.75
CA HIS A 319 18.40 -9.60 6.08
C HIS A 319 18.15 -8.35 5.23
N ILE A 320 19.18 -7.66 4.74
CA ILE A 320 19.01 -6.37 4.06
C ILE A 320 18.30 -6.55 2.71
N ASN A 321 18.55 -7.66 1.99
CA ASN A 321 17.85 -7.95 0.73
C ASN A 321 16.34 -8.21 0.89
N THR A 322 15.84 -8.27 2.12
CA THR A 322 14.41 -8.44 2.44
C THR A 322 13.70 -7.12 2.74
N LEU A 323 14.42 -6.01 2.80
CA LEU A 323 13.93 -4.69 3.22
C LEU A 323 13.46 -3.85 2.02
N ASN A 324 12.60 -4.43 1.18
CA ASN A 324 12.01 -3.79 0.00
C ASN A 324 10.54 -4.20 -0.20
N VAL A 325 9.83 -3.37 -0.96
CA VAL A 325 8.38 -3.51 -1.23
C VAL A 325 8.06 -4.88 -1.86
N ALA A 326 8.80 -5.26 -2.90
CA ALA A 326 8.51 -6.48 -3.66
C ALA A 326 8.70 -7.75 -2.81
N PHE A 327 9.77 -7.82 -2.01
CA PHE A 327 9.96 -8.93 -1.07
C PHE A 327 8.84 -8.95 -0.03
N ALA A 328 8.56 -7.81 0.62
CA ALA A 328 7.60 -7.77 1.73
C ALA A 328 6.20 -8.20 1.29
N ALA A 329 5.66 -7.63 0.20
CA ALA A 329 4.35 -8.01 -0.31
C ALA A 329 4.31 -9.47 -0.80
N SER A 330 5.40 -9.97 -1.42
CA SER A 330 5.54 -11.38 -1.79
C SER A 330 5.56 -12.30 -0.56
N TYR A 331 6.18 -11.89 0.54
CA TYR A 331 6.16 -12.62 1.81
C TYR A 331 4.74 -12.70 2.39
N TRP A 332 4.01 -11.57 2.42
CA TRP A 332 2.62 -11.53 2.85
C TRP A 332 1.71 -12.43 2.00
N ALA A 333 1.87 -12.41 0.68
CA ALA A 333 1.14 -13.30 -0.23
C ALA A 333 1.46 -14.78 0.02
N LYS A 334 2.75 -15.15 0.06
CA LYS A 334 3.21 -16.53 0.32
C LYS A 334 2.79 -17.07 1.70
N ASN A 335 2.51 -16.20 2.67
CA ASN A 335 2.01 -16.58 4.00
C ASN A 335 0.47 -16.52 4.13
N GLY A 336 -0.25 -16.41 3.01
CA GLY A 336 -1.69 -16.66 2.94
C GLY A 336 -2.59 -15.43 2.93
N MET A 337 -2.06 -14.22 2.73
CA MET A 337 -2.90 -13.06 2.39
C MET A 337 -3.23 -13.09 0.89
N PRO A 338 -4.50 -13.03 0.47
CA PRO A 338 -4.84 -12.89 -0.95
C PRO A 338 -4.23 -11.60 -1.52
N LEU A 339 -3.62 -11.66 -2.71
CA LEU A 339 -2.98 -10.49 -3.36
C LEU A 339 -3.92 -9.29 -3.44
N GLN A 340 -5.19 -9.55 -3.72
CA GLN A 340 -6.28 -8.57 -3.85
C GLN A 340 -6.65 -7.86 -2.54
N LYS A 341 -6.12 -8.35 -1.41
CA LYS A 341 -6.25 -7.75 -0.07
C LYS A 341 -4.98 -7.03 0.39
N ILE A 342 -3.89 -7.05 -0.39
CA ILE A 342 -2.67 -6.30 -0.07
C ILE A 342 -2.76 -4.92 -0.73
N MET A 343 -2.77 -3.86 0.08
CA MET A 343 -2.54 -2.48 -0.38
C MET A 343 -1.07 -2.14 -0.12
N VAL A 344 -0.34 -1.76 -1.17
CA VAL A 344 1.10 -1.50 -1.10
C VAL A 344 1.37 -0.08 -0.60
N GLY A 345 2.15 0.05 0.47
CA GLY A 345 2.49 1.32 1.09
C GLY A 345 3.45 2.16 0.25
N VAL A 346 3.03 3.39 -0.07
CA VAL A 346 3.87 4.42 -0.70
C VAL A 346 3.96 5.62 0.24
N PRO A 347 5.17 6.07 0.62
CA PRO A 347 5.34 7.26 1.43
C PRO A 347 5.32 8.53 0.55
N THR A 348 4.69 9.59 1.03
CA THR A 348 4.77 10.95 0.45
C THR A 348 5.70 11.85 1.27
N TYR A 349 6.71 11.24 1.89
CA TYR A 349 7.72 11.86 2.74
C TYR A 349 9.07 11.19 2.46
N ALA A 350 10.17 11.86 2.80
CA ALA A 350 11.52 11.33 2.69
C ALA A 350 12.10 10.91 4.05
N ARG A 351 13.16 10.10 4.02
CA ARG A 351 14.09 9.92 5.14
C ARG A 351 15.44 10.56 4.81
N SER A 352 15.93 11.36 5.74
CA SER A 352 17.16 12.15 5.62
C SER A 352 18.25 11.68 6.58
N TYR A 353 19.50 11.83 6.16
CA TYR A 353 20.70 11.42 6.88
C TYR A 353 21.72 12.55 6.87
N ASN A 354 22.35 12.83 8.00
CA ASN A 354 23.51 13.69 8.09
C ASN A 354 24.78 12.81 8.05
N LEU A 355 25.57 12.94 7.00
CA LEU A 355 26.73 12.10 6.71
C LEU A 355 27.90 12.40 7.64
N VAL A 356 28.81 11.42 7.82
CA VAL A 356 30.09 11.66 8.53
C VAL A 356 31.03 12.53 7.67
N VAL A 357 31.02 12.32 6.35
CA VAL A 357 31.80 13.08 5.36
C VAL A 357 31.02 13.22 4.04
N PRO A 358 31.19 14.31 3.27
CA PRO A 358 30.52 14.53 1.99
C PRO A 358 31.25 13.80 0.84
N ILE A 359 31.43 12.48 0.96
CA ILE A 359 32.21 11.64 0.03
C ILE A 359 31.43 10.36 -0.28
N GLY A 360 31.37 9.98 -1.57
CA GLY A 360 30.65 8.78 -2.03
C GLY A 360 29.13 8.89 -1.99
N GLN A 361 28.59 10.12 -1.94
CA GLN A 361 27.16 10.40 -1.76
C GLN A 361 26.27 9.89 -2.91
N ASP A 362 26.88 9.59 -4.06
CA ASP A 362 26.30 8.91 -5.23
C ASP A 362 26.09 7.39 -5.04
N GLN A 363 26.22 6.92 -3.80
CA GLN A 363 26.04 5.52 -3.41
C GLN A 363 25.10 5.40 -2.20
N ILE A 364 24.68 4.18 -1.90
CA ILE A 364 23.94 3.82 -0.68
C ILE A 364 24.90 3.21 0.35
N ASN A 365 24.45 3.06 1.59
CA ASN A 365 25.23 2.52 2.70
C ASN A 365 26.48 3.36 3.04
N ILE A 366 26.36 4.68 2.92
CA ILE A 366 27.38 5.67 3.33
C ILE A 366 27.22 5.97 4.83
N PRO A 367 28.31 6.07 5.63
CA PRO A 367 28.23 6.39 7.05
C PRO A 367 27.53 7.72 7.35
N ALA A 368 26.61 7.69 8.29
CA ALA A 368 25.89 8.85 8.81
C ALA A 368 26.17 9.05 10.31
N GLN A 369 26.36 10.30 10.73
CA GLN A 369 26.53 10.66 12.14
C GLN A 369 25.20 10.97 12.84
N GLY A 370 24.15 11.26 12.07
CA GLY A 370 22.83 11.58 12.63
C GLY A 370 21.68 11.51 11.61
N PRO A 371 20.45 11.77 12.07
CA PRO A 371 19.36 12.15 11.16
C PRO A 371 19.72 13.44 10.41
N GLY A 372 19.29 13.56 9.16
CA GLY A 372 19.49 14.76 8.35
C GLY A 372 18.50 15.88 8.65
N ILE A 373 18.49 16.90 7.79
CA ILE A 373 17.46 17.95 7.72
C ILE A 373 16.03 17.44 7.96
N GLY A 374 15.22 18.22 8.67
CA GLY A 374 13.89 17.78 9.14
C GLY A 374 13.93 16.75 10.28
N ASN A 375 15.05 16.63 11.00
CA ASN A 375 15.25 15.62 12.05
C ASN A 375 15.06 14.18 11.54
N GLY A 376 15.52 13.88 10.32
CA GLY A 376 15.45 12.54 9.74
C GLY A 376 14.16 12.23 8.97
N LYS A 377 13.28 13.22 8.77
CA LYS A 377 12.08 13.12 7.93
C LYS A 377 11.74 14.46 7.28
N LEU A 378 11.40 14.45 6.00
CA LEU A 378 10.92 15.62 5.26
C LEU A 378 9.56 15.30 4.62
N ASN A 379 8.63 16.25 4.59
CA ASN A 379 7.44 16.17 3.76
C ASN A 379 7.84 16.32 2.28
N TYR A 380 7.06 15.84 1.31
CA TYR A 380 7.41 16.00 -0.12
C TYR A 380 7.61 17.47 -0.51
N THR A 381 6.86 18.39 0.10
CA THR A 381 7.05 19.83 -0.12
C THR A 381 8.44 20.34 0.31
N GLU A 382 9.00 19.84 1.41
CA GLU A 382 10.36 20.16 1.88
C GLU A 382 11.43 19.42 1.06
N VAL A 383 11.09 18.26 0.49
CA VAL A 383 11.92 17.58 -0.52
C VAL A 383 12.05 18.45 -1.77
N CYS A 384 10.97 19.10 -2.23
CA CYS A 384 11.03 20.02 -3.37
C CYS A 384 11.99 21.20 -3.10
N ASP A 385 11.92 21.81 -1.92
CA ASP A 385 12.86 22.90 -1.53
C ASP A 385 14.31 22.43 -1.61
N PHE A 386 14.62 21.28 -0.97
CA PHE A 386 15.95 20.70 -1.01
C PHE A 386 16.40 20.33 -2.42
N LEU A 387 15.48 19.91 -3.29
CA LEU A 387 15.80 19.59 -4.68
C LEU A 387 16.09 20.84 -5.52
N ASP A 388 15.48 21.98 -5.23
CA ASP A 388 15.65 23.19 -6.03
C ASP A 388 16.75 24.14 -5.49
N ASP A 389 17.29 23.84 -4.30
CA ASP A 389 18.55 24.40 -3.79
C ASP A 389 19.72 24.26 -4.80
N PRO A 390 20.41 25.35 -5.17
CA PRO A 390 21.63 25.29 -5.96
C PRO A 390 22.71 24.42 -5.29
N GLY A 391 23.21 23.43 -6.02
CA GLY A 391 24.19 22.46 -5.53
C GLY A 391 23.60 21.10 -5.15
N THR A 392 22.27 20.96 -5.02
CA THR A 392 21.67 19.65 -4.77
C THR A 392 21.82 18.73 -5.98
N THR A 393 22.46 17.59 -5.75
CA THR A 393 22.68 16.57 -6.78
C THR A 393 21.55 15.55 -6.75
N LYS A 394 20.71 15.57 -7.78
CA LYS A 394 19.60 14.63 -7.98
C LYS A 394 20.11 13.31 -8.59
N ARG A 395 19.59 12.17 -8.14
CA ARG A 395 19.93 10.80 -8.61
C ARG A 395 18.71 9.90 -8.62
N TYR A 396 18.77 8.84 -9.43
CA TYR A 396 17.75 7.79 -9.47
C TYR A 396 18.41 6.41 -9.42
N ASP A 397 17.98 5.56 -8.49
CA ASP A 397 18.43 4.18 -8.40
C ASP A 397 17.61 3.29 -9.35
N ILE A 398 18.20 2.94 -10.49
CA ILE A 398 17.57 2.07 -11.50
C ILE A 398 17.37 0.62 -11.03
N TYR A 399 18.03 0.19 -9.94
CA TYR A 399 17.86 -1.15 -9.37
C TYR A 399 16.72 -1.13 -8.33
N SER A 400 16.76 -0.18 -7.39
CA SER A 400 15.73 -0.03 -6.37
C SER A 400 14.45 0.67 -6.84
N GLN A 401 14.47 1.30 -8.02
CA GLN A 401 13.37 2.05 -8.64
C GLN A 401 12.83 3.18 -7.75
N VAL A 402 13.75 3.96 -7.17
CA VAL A 402 13.46 5.12 -6.30
C VAL A 402 14.54 6.20 -6.45
N PRO A 403 14.19 7.49 -6.29
CA PRO A 403 15.16 8.58 -6.30
C PRO A 403 15.91 8.72 -4.96
N TYR A 404 17.03 9.44 -5.03
CA TYR A 404 17.70 10.03 -3.88
C TYR A 404 18.41 11.33 -4.30
N ALA A 405 18.72 12.19 -3.34
CA ALA A 405 19.44 13.43 -3.58
C ALA A 405 20.36 13.77 -2.41
N TYR A 406 21.38 14.57 -2.68
CA TYR A 406 22.35 14.99 -1.65
C TYR A 406 22.91 16.38 -1.93
N ARG A 407 23.27 17.09 -0.86
CA ARG A 407 23.93 18.40 -0.86
C ARG A 407 24.72 18.52 0.44
N ASP A 408 25.96 19.00 0.36
CA ASP A 408 26.86 19.14 1.51
C ASP A 408 26.90 17.85 2.36
N TYR A 409 26.47 17.90 3.62
CA TYR A 409 26.42 16.73 4.51
C TYR A 409 25.06 16.01 4.51
N ASP A 410 24.05 16.48 3.81
CA ASP A 410 22.71 15.88 3.80
C ASP A 410 22.49 14.93 2.61
N TRP A 411 21.86 13.79 2.90
CA TRP A 411 21.45 12.78 1.92
C TRP A 411 20.01 12.36 2.20
N ILE A 412 19.15 12.34 1.17
CA ILE A 412 17.73 12.03 1.29
C ILE A 412 17.30 10.90 0.36
N SER A 413 16.52 9.94 0.88
CA SER A 413 15.73 9.00 0.06
C SER A 413 14.27 9.43 0.10
N TYR A 414 13.63 9.49 -1.07
CA TYR A 414 12.28 10.00 -1.24
C TYR A 414 11.54 9.26 -2.37
N GLU A 415 10.31 9.66 -2.66
CA GLU A 415 9.54 9.23 -3.84
C GLU A 415 9.31 10.41 -4.78
N ASN A 416 9.28 10.16 -6.09
CA ASN A 416 8.85 11.13 -7.10
C ASN A 416 7.76 10.54 -8.01
N GLU A 417 7.19 11.34 -8.92
CA GLU A 417 6.16 10.86 -9.86
C GLU A 417 6.60 9.59 -10.61
N MET A 418 7.89 9.47 -10.97
CA MET A 418 8.42 8.29 -11.65
C MET A 418 8.40 7.02 -10.76
N SER A 419 8.90 7.09 -9.52
CA SER A 419 8.95 5.92 -8.64
C SER A 419 7.55 5.46 -8.20
N VAL A 420 6.63 6.40 -7.94
CA VAL A 420 5.25 6.04 -7.57
C VAL A 420 4.46 5.49 -8.77
N ALA A 421 4.69 5.99 -9.99
CA ALA A 421 4.12 5.41 -11.21
C ALA A 421 4.60 3.97 -11.43
N ILE A 422 5.90 3.70 -11.24
CA ILE A 422 6.50 2.37 -11.41
C ILE A 422 5.96 1.40 -10.35
N LYS A 423 5.78 1.85 -9.10
CA LYS A 423 5.13 1.05 -8.04
C LYS A 423 3.66 0.77 -8.33
N ALA A 424 2.91 1.75 -8.83
CA ALA A 424 1.52 1.55 -9.27
C ALA A 424 1.43 0.55 -10.43
N GLN A 425 2.30 0.67 -11.44
CA GLN A 425 2.36 -0.27 -12.55
C GLN A 425 2.77 -1.68 -12.09
N TRP A 426 3.65 -1.80 -11.11
CA TRP A 426 4.02 -3.09 -10.50
C TRP A 426 2.83 -3.72 -9.74
N VAL A 427 2.10 -2.94 -8.93
CA VAL A 427 0.86 -3.36 -8.27
C VAL A 427 -0.17 -3.89 -9.27
N VAL A 428 -0.33 -3.20 -10.41
CA VAL A 428 -1.20 -3.62 -11.52
C VAL A 428 -0.72 -4.94 -12.13
N THR A 429 0.58 -5.04 -12.41
CA THR A 429 1.20 -6.21 -13.06
C THR A 429 1.09 -7.48 -12.21
N ILE A 430 1.28 -7.37 -10.89
CA ILE A 430 1.14 -8.49 -9.94
C ILE A 430 -0.32 -8.71 -9.49
N ARG A 431 -1.27 -7.85 -9.93
CA ARG A 431 -2.70 -7.91 -9.58
C ARG A 431 -2.95 -7.88 -8.06
N MET A 432 -2.22 -7.01 -7.37
CA MET A 432 -2.44 -6.71 -5.95
C MET A 432 -3.68 -5.82 -5.77
N GLY A 433 -4.15 -5.64 -4.53
CA GLY A 433 -5.39 -4.94 -4.22
C GLY A 433 -5.38 -3.45 -4.53
N GLY A 434 -4.21 -2.81 -4.52
CA GLY A 434 -4.07 -1.36 -4.74
C GLY A 434 -2.83 -0.78 -4.05
N ILE A 435 -2.83 0.55 -3.89
CA ILE A 435 -1.82 1.29 -3.13
C ILE A 435 -2.48 1.97 -1.93
N VAL A 436 -1.74 2.05 -0.83
CA VAL A 436 -2.04 2.91 0.32
C VAL A 436 -0.96 3.97 0.48
N THR A 437 -1.38 5.23 0.54
CA THR A 437 -0.48 6.38 0.58
C THR A 437 -0.42 6.97 1.99
N PHE A 438 0.78 7.05 2.56
CA PHE A 438 1.02 7.66 3.88
C PHE A 438 1.89 8.92 3.72
N ALA A 439 1.32 10.13 3.70
CA ALA A 439 -0.08 10.52 3.85
C ALA A 439 -0.35 11.79 3.01
N LEU A 440 -1.61 12.11 2.72
CA LEU A 440 -1.97 13.28 1.89
C LEU A 440 -1.40 14.60 2.42
N ASN A 441 -1.19 14.71 3.74
CA ASN A 441 -0.62 15.87 4.43
C ASN A 441 0.87 16.11 4.14
N PHE A 442 1.58 15.11 3.62
CA PHE A 442 3.01 15.21 3.27
C PHE A 442 3.23 15.45 1.77
N ASP A 443 2.28 15.06 0.91
CA ASP A 443 2.29 15.37 -0.53
C ASP A 443 2.10 16.89 -0.76
N ASP A 444 2.36 17.39 -1.97
CA ASP A 444 2.20 18.80 -2.28
C ASP A 444 0.73 19.20 -2.49
N ALA A 445 0.00 19.27 -1.38
CA ALA A 445 -1.39 19.68 -1.33
C ALA A 445 -1.64 21.15 -1.75
N LYS A 446 -0.61 21.93 -2.09
CA LYS A 446 -0.70 23.35 -2.48
C LYS A 446 -0.23 23.63 -3.90
N GLY A 447 0.44 22.68 -4.56
CA GLY A 447 0.92 22.83 -5.94
C GLY A 447 2.12 23.76 -6.06
N ARG A 448 2.97 23.83 -5.02
CA ARG A 448 4.16 24.71 -4.97
C ARG A 448 5.44 24.08 -5.51
N CYS A 449 5.49 22.76 -5.67
CA CYS A 449 6.66 22.01 -6.16
C CYS A 449 6.87 22.09 -7.68
N ARG A 450 5.91 22.64 -8.42
CA ARG A 450 5.89 22.63 -9.89
C ARG A 450 5.29 23.93 -10.42
N TYR A 451 5.89 24.48 -11.48
CA TYR A 451 5.38 25.67 -12.16
C TYR A 451 3.96 25.50 -12.72
N ASP A 452 3.50 24.26 -12.97
CA ASP A 452 2.15 23.95 -13.45
C ASP A 452 1.09 23.86 -12.34
N GLY A 453 1.43 24.20 -11.09
CA GLY A 453 0.48 24.32 -9.98
C GLY A 453 -0.19 23.01 -9.55
N LYS A 454 0.28 21.85 -10.04
CA LYS A 454 -0.41 20.57 -9.86
C LYS A 454 -0.32 20.05 -8.43
N ARG A 455 -1.35 20.36 -7.65
CA ARG A 455 -1.61 19.85 -6.28
C ARG A 455 -1.67 18.31 -6.25
N PHE A 456 -1.19 17.70 -5.17
CA PHE A 456 -1.12 16.25 -4.94
C PHE A 456 -0.44 15.46 -6.09
N PRO A 457 0.77 15.84 -6.54
CA PRO A 457 1.41 15.24 -7.72
C PRO A 457 1.71 13.75 -7.55
N LEU A 458 2.13 13.31 -6.36
CA LEU A 458 2.41 11.89 -6.10
C LEU A 458 1.11 11.07 -6.09
N GLN A 459 0.10 11.51 -5.34
CA GLN A 459 -1.17 10.79 -5.27
C GLN A 459 -1.94 10.81 -6.60
N LYS A 460 -1.90 11.89 -7.39
CA LYS A 460 -2.49 11.92 -8.74
C LYS A 460 -1.81 10.93 -9.67
N THR A 461 -0.48 10.83 -9.61
CA THR A 461 0.28 9.88 -10.45
C THR A 461 -0.09 8.43 -10.11
N ILE A 462 -0.20 8.09 -8.82
CA ILE A 462 -0.75 6.80 -8.35
C ILE A 462 -2.18 6.59 -8.85
N SER A 463 -3.03 7.62 -8.73
CA SER A 463 -4.45 7.53 -9.11
C SER A 463 -4.63 7.21 -10.59
N ASN A 464 -3.96 7.97 -11.46
CA ASN A 464 -4.09 7.86 -12.91
C ASN A 464 -3.73 6.46 -13.42
N VAL A 465 -2.64 5.86 -12.90
CA VAL A 465 -2.22 4.50 -13.27
C VAL A 465 -3.25 3.45 -12.81
N LEU A 466 -3.71 3.52 -11.56
CA LEU A 466 -4.64 2.54 -10.99
C LEU A 466 -6.06 2.66 -11.57
N GLU A 467 -6.51 3.87 -11.91
CA GLU A 467 -7.79 4.10 -12.60
C GLU A 467 -7.75 3.64 -14.06
N PHE A 468 -6.70 3.98 -14.81
CA PHE A 468 -6.52 3.50 -16.18
C PHE A 468 -6.52 1.96 -16.23
N ALA A 469 -5.75 1.31 -15.37
CA ALA A 469 -5.72 -0.15 -15.27
C ALA A 469 -7.10 -0.75 -14.92
N SER A 470 -7.84 -0.12 -14.00
CA SER A 470 -9.21 -0.54 -13.67
C SER A 470 -10.13 -0.42 -14.89
N ILE A 471 -10.11 0.71 -15.60
CA ILE A 471 -10.93 0.98 -16.81
C ILE A 471 -10.65 -0.06 -17.91
N GLN A 472 -9.39 -0.44 -18.13
CA GLN A 472 -9.08 -1.50 -19.11
C GLN A 472 -9.64 -2.86 -18.66
N SER A 473 -9.53 -3.21 -17.36
CA SER A 473 -10.13 -4.45 -16.85
C SER A 473 -11.67 -4.48 -17.01
N PHE A 474 -12.35 -3.36 -16.80
CA PHE A 474 -13.79 -3.21 -17.11
C PHE A 474 -14.10 -3.43 -18.61
N ARG A 475 -13.28 -2.90 -19.52
CA ARG A 475 -13.43 -3.06 -20.98
C ARG A 475 -13.20 -4.52 -21.42
N GLU A 476 -12.12 -5.15 -20.97
CA GLU A 476 -11.85 -6.57 -21.22
C GLU A 476 -12.99 -7.47 -20.74
N SER A 477 -13.44 -7.24 -19.50
CA SER A 477 -14.56 -7.91 -18.85
C SER A 477 -15.88 -7.76 -19.63
N TYR A 478 -16.15 -6.57 -20.16
CA TYR A 478 -17.28 -6.32 -21.05
C TYR A 478 -17.16 -7.09 -22.37
N HIS A 479 -16.02 -7.03 -23.05
CA HIS A 479 -15.80 -7.73 -24.32
C HIS A 479 -15.84 -9.26 -24.16
N TYR A 480 -15.35 -9.80 -23.05
CA TYR A 480 -15.48 -11.22 -22.68
C TYR A 480 -16.96 -11.64 -22.62
N ARG A 481 -17.77 -10.95 -21.81
CA ARG A 481 -19.22 -11.21 -21.70
C ARG A 481 -19.93 -11.13 -23.05
N GLN A 482 -19.59 -10.17 -23.90
CA GLN A 482 -20.19 -10.05 -25.23
C GLN A 482 -19.80 -11.20 -26.18
N ARG A 483 -18.56 -11.69 -26.13
CA ARG A 483 -18.13 -12.89 -26.89
C ARG A 483 -18.87 -14.13 -26.39
N HIS A 484 -18.94 -14.34 -25.08
CA HIS A 484 -19.61 -15.51 -24.48
C HIS A 484 -21.12 -15.53 -24.75
N ARG A 485 -21.80 -14.37 -24.69
CA ARG A 485 -23.21 -14.24 -25.12
C ARG A 485 -23.41 -14.65 -26.58
N LYS A 486 -22.57 -14.16 -27.51
CA LYS A 486 -22.65 -14.53 -28.94
C LYS A 486 -22.40 -16.02 -29.19
N LEU A 487 -21.43 -16.63 -28.50
CA LEU A 487 -21.16 -18.07 -28.57
C LEU A 487 -22.34 -18.90 -28.04
N SER A 488 -22.90 -18.53 -26.87
CA SER A 488 -24.08 -19.19 -26.29
C SER A 488 -25.29 -19.13 -27.22
N MET A 489 -25.57 -17.98 -27.85
CA MET A 489 -26.63 -17.84 -28.85
C MET A 489 -26.40 -18.75 -30.08
N LYS A 490 -25.16 -18.83 -30.59
CA LYS A 490 -24.81 -19.70 -31.72
C LYS A 490 -24.98 -21.19 -31.37
N MET A 491 -24.53 -21.61 -30.19
CA MET A 491 -24.71 -22.98 -29.70
C MET A 491 -26.20 -23.33 -29.51
N LYS A 492 -27.00 -22.43 -28.93
CA LYS A 492 -28.46 -22.61 -28.82
C LYS A 492 -29.10 -22.75 -30.20
N LYS A 493 -28.78 -21.87 -31.17
CA LYS A 493 -29.34 -21.95 -32.53
C LYS A 493 -28.99 -23.26 -33.24
N ASN A 494 -27.75 -23.74 -33.13
CA ASN A 494 -27.36 -25.03 -33.70
C ASN A 494 -28.12 -26.21 -33.03
N LYS A 495 -28.50 -26.09 -31.75
CA LYS A 495 -29.28 -27.11 -31.01
C LYS A 495 -30.80 -27.02 -31.21
N PHE A 496 -31.27 -26.13 -32.10
CA PHE A 496 -32.64 -26.08 -32.62
C PHE A 496 -32.73 -26.48 -34.11
N ASN A 497 -31.58 -26.73 -34.75
CA ASN A 497 -31.46 -27.10 -36.17
C ASN A 497 -31.08 -28.59 -36.36
N ASN A 498 -30.89 -29.33 -35.27
CA ASN A 498 -30.68 -30.76 -35.17
C ASN A 498 -31.72 -31.34 -34.20
#